data_AF-A0A6N7LNF8-F1
#
_entry.id   AF-A0A6N7LNF8-F1
#
_cell.length_a   1.000
_cell.length_b   1.000
_cell.length_c   1.000
_cell.angle_alpha   90.00
_cell.angle_beta   90.00
_cell.angle_gamma   90.00
#
_symmetry.space_group_name_H-M   'P 1'
#
loop_
_entity.id
_entity.type
_entity.pdbx_description
1 polymer ?
#
loop_
_entity_poly.entity_id
_entity_poly.type
_entity_poly.pdbx_seq_one_letter_code
_entity_poly.pdbx_strand_id
1 'polypeptide(L)'
;MTKRALNYTHYDLKEQRAGTTIEVTLSAVANVRLMTADNFTRYRETLKHQFLGGVARKSPLRMMIPETAHWHLVIDMEGHHGLAQSSVRLVEAAGQPRFQSMS
;
A
#
# COMPACT_ATOMS: atom_id res chain seq x y z
N MET A 1 -24.89 16.75 2.32
CA MET A 1 -23.70 16.55 1.47
C MET A 1 -23.57 15.06 1.23
N THR A 2 -23.71 14.60 -0.01
CA THR A 2 -23.64 13.18 -0.34
C THR A 2 -22.21 12.71 -0.15
N LYS A 3 -21.93 11.96 0.93
CA LYS A 3 -20.63 11.32 1.15
C LYS A 3 -20.42 10.36 -0.01
N ARG A 4 -19.59 10.75 -0.98
CA ARG A 4 -19.24 9.88 -2.11
C ARG A 4 -18.51 8.69 -1.49
N ALA A 5 -19.18 7.54 -1.42
CA ALA A 5 -18.53 6.32 -0.99
C ALA A 5 -17.45 6.03 -2.04
N LEU A 6 -16.20 6.28 -1.70
CA LEU A 6 -15.08 5.87 -2.53
C LEU A 6 -15.10 4.34 -2.54
N ASN A 7 -15.41 3.75 -3.69
CA ASN A 7 -15.27 2.31 -3.86
C ASN A 7 -13.77 2.02 -3.92
N TYR A 8 -13.26 1.30 -2.93
CA TYR A 8 -11.86 0.90 -2.84
C TYR A 8 -11.74 -0.58 -2.47
N THR A 9 -10.62 -1.18 -2.89
CA THR A 9 -10.14 -2.45 -2.35
C THR A 9 -9.16 -2.15 -1.23
N HIS A 10 -9.30 -2.85 -0.10
CA HIS A 10 -8.44 -2.68 1.06
C HIS A 10 -7.73 -3.98 1.40
N TYR A 11 -6.44 -3.86 1.66
CA TYR A 11 -5.60 -4.92 2.19
C TYR A 11 -5.05 -4.46 3.53
N ASP A 12 -5.39 -5.20 4.58
CA ASP A 12 -4.74 -5.07 5.87
C ASP A 12 -3.44 -5.88 5.86
N LEU A 13 -2.30 -5.19 5.76
CA LEU A 13 -0.99 -5.81 5.68
C LEU A 13 -0.44 -6.18 7.06
N LYS A 14 -1.15 -5.87 8.14
CA LYS A 14 -0.70 -6.08 9.53
C LYS A 14 0.61 -5.34 9.83
N GLU A 15 1.24 -5.71 10.93
CA GLU A 15 2.58 -5.25 11.29
C GLU A 15 3.59 -5.69 10.23
N GLN A 16 4.32 -4.71 9.70
CA GLN A 16 5.39 -4.94 8.75
C GLN A 16 6.64 -4.21 9.18
N ARG A 17 7.80 -4.80 8.88
CA ARG A 17 9.10 -4.22 9.20
C ARG A 17 9.55 -3.24 8.12
N ALA A 18 10.34 -2.26 8.53
CA ALA A 18 11.10 -1.43 7.59
C ALA A 18 11.90 -2.32 6.62
N GLY A 19 11.88 -1.97 5.33
CA GLY A 19 12.56 -2.71 4.27
C GLY A 19 11.74 -3.84 3.63
N THR A 20 10.60 -4.23 4.19
CA THR A 20 9.67 -5.15 3.49
C THR A 20 9.22 -4.51 2.18
N THR A 21 9.28 -5.26 1.08
CA THR A 21 8.81 -4.81 -0.23
C THR A 21 7.40 -5.31 -0.48
N ILE A 22 6.48 -4.42 -0.81
CA ILE A 22 5.13 -4.74 -1.26
C ILE A 22 5.14 -4.73 -2.78
N GLU A 23 4.71 -5.83 -3.40
CA GLU A 23 4.43 -5.92 -4.83
C GLU A 23 2.92 -5.89 -5.06
N VAL A 24 2.46 -4.97 -5.90
CA VAL A 24 1.04 -4.78 -6.23
C VAL A 24 0.85 -5.03 -7.72
N THR A 25 -0.03 -5.97 -8.05
CA THR A 25 -0.46 -6.21 -9.43
C THR A 25 -1.83 -5.58 -9.62
N LEU A 26 -1.98 -4.83 -10.72
CA LEU A 26 -3.20 -4.15 -11.12
C LEU A 26 -3.59 -4.57 -12.55
N SER A 27 -4.90 -4.70 -12.77
CA SER A 27 -5.49 -4.92 -14.10
C SER A 27 -5.76 -3.63 -14.90
N ALA A 28 -5.78 -2.47 -14.22
CA ALA A 28 -6.03 -1.17 -14.82
C ALA A 28 -5.30 -0.06 -14.05
N VAL A 29 -5.31 1.17 -14.60
CA VAL A 29 -4.78 2.36 -13.92
C VAL A 29 -5.62 2.63 -12.66
N ALA A 30 -4.96 2.74 -11.51
CA ALA A 30 -5.61 2.96 -10.22
C ALA A 30 -4.74 3.83 -9.31
N ASN A 31 -5.33 4.42 -8.28
CA ASN A 31 -4.58 5.01 -7.18
C ASN A 31 -4.17 3.90 -6.22
N VAL A 32 -2.90 3.91 -5.84
CA VAL A 32 -2.35 3.01 -4.83
C VAL A 32 -1.85 3.84 -3.67
N ARG A 33 -2.46 3.63 -2.49
CA ARG A 33 -2.15 4.38 -1.28
C ARG A 33 -1.75 3.42 -0.17
N LEU A 34 -0.49 3.49 0.23
CA LEU A 34 0.06 2.79 1.38
C LEU A 34 0.04 3.74 2.58
N MET A 35 -0.58 3.31 3.67
CA MET A 35 -0.86 4.16 4.84
C MET A 35 -0.60 3.39 6.13
N THR A 36 -0.17 4.12 7.17
CA THR A 36 -0.21 3.60 8.55
C THR A 36 -1.66 3.51 9.05
N ALA A 37 -1.90 2.76 10.13
CA ALA A 37 -3.21 2.60 10.76
C ALA A 37 -3.95 3.93 11.03
N ASP A 38 -3.25 4.92 11.58
CA ASP A 38 -3.81 6.25 11.87
C ASP A 38 -4.24 6.99 10.60
N ASN A 39 -3.41 6.92 9.55
CA ASN A 39 -3.71 7.54 8.26
C ASN A 39 -4.86 6.83 7.54
N PHE A 40 -4.95 5.50 7.65
CA PHE A 40 -6.08 4.74 7.10
C PHE A 40 -7.40 5.10 7.80
N THR A 41 -7.39 5.30 9.12
CA THR A 41 -8.58 5.77 9.84
C THR A 41 -9.02 7.15 9.35
N ARG A 42 -8.08 8.09 9.23
CA ARG A 42 -8.34 9.43 8.66
C ARG A 42 -8.86 9.35 7.21
N TYR A 43 -8.32 8.44 6.40
CA TYR A 43 -8.79 8.20 5.02
C TYR A 43 -10.27 7.77 5.00
N ARG A 44 -10.67 6.79 5.82
CA ARG A 44 -12.08 6.33 5.92
C ARG A 44 -13.03 7.44 6.42
N GLU A 45 -12.52 8.33 7.26
CA GLU A 45 -13.24 9.49 7.78
C GLU A 45 -13.20 10.69 6.83
N THR A 46 -12.60 10.56 5.64
CA THR A 46 -12.43 11.65 4.66
C THR A 46 -11.70 12.88 5.23
N LEU A 47 -10.79 12.65 6.18
CA LEU A 47 -9.94 13.65 6.78
C LEU A 47 -8.58 13.73 6.07
N LYS A 48 -7.84 14.81 6.34
CA LYS A 48 -6.46 14.97 5.89
C LYS A 48 -5.59 13.83 6.44
N HIS A 49 -4.92 13.12 5.53
CA HIS A 49 -4.05 11.98 5.82
C HIS A 49 -2.83 12.00 4.91
N GLN A 50 -1.82 11.22 5.26
CA GLN A 50 -0.61 11.00 4.47
C GLN A 50 -0.60 9.56 3.93
N PHE A 51 0.00 9.37 2.76
CA PHE A 51 0.17 8.07 2.15
C PHE A 51 1.44 8.05 1.28
N LEU A 52 1.97 6.85 1.04
CA LEU A 52 2.95 6.58 -0.01
C LEU A 52 2.24 6.02 -1.24
N GLY A 53 2.73 6.39 -2.42
CA GLY A 53 2.17 5.94 -3.71
C GLY A 53 1.56 7.09 -4.51
N GLY A 54 0.47 6.80 -5.23
CA GLY A 54 -0.15 7.72 -6.18
C GLY A 54 -0.78 6.96 -7.35
N VAL A 55 -0.88 7.60 -8.51
CA VAL A 55 -1.48 7.01 -9.72
C VAL A 55 -0.53 5.96 -10.30
N ALA A 56 -0.91 4.69 -10.22
CA ALA A 56 -0.19 3.58 -10.79
C ALA A 56 -0.64 3.32 -12.24
N ARG A 57 0.29 3.55 -13.18
CA ARG A 57 0.05 3.35 -14.63
C ARG A 57 0.70 2.07 -15.19
N LYS A 58 1.59 1.46 -14.41
CA LYS A 58 2.33 0.24 -14.76
C LYS A 58 2.13 -0.79 -13.66
N SER A 59 2.18 -2.06 -14.06
CA SER A 59 1.92 -3.22 -13.20
C SER A 59 2.89 -4.35 -13.59
N PRO A 60 3.47 -5.08 -12.63
CA PRO A 60 3.39 -4.83 -11.19
C PRO A 60 4.19 -3.59 -10.77
N LEU A 61 3.81 -2.99 -9.64
CA LEU A 61 4.61 -1.95 -8.98
C LEU A 61 5.13 -2.45 -7.64
N ARG A 62 6.27 -1.90 -7.22
CA ARG A 62 6.91 -2.25 -5.95
C ARG A 62 7.08 -1.02 -5.07
N MET A 63 6.78 -1.15 -3.79
CA MET A 63 6.96 -0.10 -2.79
C MET A 63 7.66 -0.71 -1.57
N MET A 64 8.70 -0.02 -1.07
CA MET A 64 9.37 -0.42 0.16
C MET A 64 8.70 0.24 1.36
N ILE A 65 8.48 -0.54 2.41
CA ILE A 65 7.99 -0.03 3.68
C ILE A 65 9.12 0.77 4.36
N PRO A 66 8.91 2.06 4.68
CA PRO A 66 9.97 2.92 5.21
C PRO A 66 10.24 2.67 6.70
N GLU A 67 9.24 2.26 7.46
CA GLU A 67 9.32 2.10 8.91
C GLU A 67 8.46 0.94 9.41
N THR A 68 8.84 0.37 10.55
CA THR A 68 8.12 -0.72 11.17
C THR A 68 6.82 -0.22 11.80
N ALA A 69 5.67 -0.67 11.29
CA ALA A 69 4.34 -0.27 11.78
C ALA A 69 3.24 -1.21 11.24
N HIS A 70 2.00 -0.97 11.68
CA HIS A 70 0.81 -1.55 11.06
C HIS A 70 0.44 -0.78 9.79
N TRP A 71 0.51 -1.47 8.64
CA TRP A 71 0.26 -0.90 7.32
C TRP A 71 -1.06 -1.37 6.69
N HIS A 72 -1.69 -0.47 5.95
CA HIS A 72 -2.83 -0.74 5.10
C HIS A 72 -2.54 -0.27 3.67
N LEU A 73 -2.96 -1.07 2.70
CA LEU A 73 -2.95 -0.69 1.29
C LEU A 73 -4.39 -0.48 0.81
N VAL A 74 -4.61 0.65 0.15
CA VAL A 74 -5.86 0.99 -0.51
C VAL A 74 -5.62 1.12 -2.01
N ILE A 75 -6.47 0.44 -2.78
CA ILE A 75 -6.58 0.60 -4.23
C ILE A 75 -7.91 1.27 -4.51
N ASP A 76 -7.88 2.50 -4.99
CA ASP A 76 -9.08 3.25 -5.34
C ASP A 76 -9.02 3.77 -6.77
N MET A 77 -10.20 4.09 -7.31
CA MET A 77 -10.36 4.54 -8.69
C MET A 77 -10.86 5.99 -8.72
N GLU A 78 -10.53 6.77 -7.69
CA GLU A 78 -10.86 8.19 -7.68
C GLU A 78 -10.25 8.87 -8.92
N GLY A 79 -11.10 9.38 -9.82
CA GLY A 79 -10.68 9.98 -11.08
C GLY A 79 -10.47 9.00 -12.26
N HIS A 80 -10.82 7.72 -12.10
CA HIS A 80 -10.67 6.69 -13.14
C HIS A 80 -11.99 5.92 -13.39
N HIS A 81 -12.15 5.34 -14.58
CA HIS A 81 -13.34 4.56 -14.94
C HIS A 81 -13.17 3.08 -14.56
N GLY A 82 -14.13 2.52 -13.82
CA GLY A 82 -14.21 1.08 -13.48
C GLY A 82 -13.55 0.71 -12.14
N LEU A 83 -13.63 -0.57 -11.76
CA LEU A 83 -12.92 -1.15 -10.62
C LEU A 83 -11.72 -1.95 -11.15
N ALA A 84 -10.50 -1.62 -10.69
CA ALA A 84 -9.32 -2.42 -11.00
C ALA A 84 -9.31 -3.68 -10.12
N GLN A 85 -9.25 -4.86 -10.74
CA GLN A 85 -8.82 -6.06 -10.02
C GLN A 85 -7.37 -5.88 -9.57
N SER A 86 -7.06 -6.33 -8.36
CA SER A 86 -5.73 -6.20 -7.77
C SER A 86 -5.34 -7.42 -6.94
N SER A 87 -4.03 -7.63 -6.82
CA SER A 87 -3.44 -8.59 -5.89
C SER A 87 -2.17 -8.01 -5.27
N VAL A 88 -1.87 -8.46 -4.04
CA VAL A 88 -0.75 -7.95 -3.26
C VAL A 88 0.09 -9.12 -2.77
N ARG A 89 1.41 -8.97 -2.92
CA ARG A 89 2.38 -9.90 -2.35
C ARG A 89 3.39 -9.13 -1.50
N LEU A 90 3.65 -9.64 -0.30
CA LEU A 90 4.78 -9.20 0.50
C LEU A 90 6.03 -9.98 0.08
N VAL A 91 7.07 -9.24 -0.25
CA VAL A 91 8.39 -9.75 -0.59
C VAL A 91 9.31 -9.29 0.53
N GLU A 92 9.62 -10.22 1.43
CA GLU A 92 10.66 -9.96 2.43
C GLU A 92 11.97 -9.70 1.69
N ALA A 93 12.68 -8.63 2.08
CA ALA A 93 14.06 -8.52 1.67
C ALA A 93 14.77 -9.76 2.22
N ALA A 94 15.28 -10.62 1.32
CA ALA A 94 16.16 -11.72 1.71
C ALA A 94 17.19 -11.11 2.64
N GLY A 95 17.20 -11.57 3.91
CA GLY A 95 17.98 -10.94 4.97
C GLY A 95 19.37 -10.63 4.44
N GLN A 96 19.81 -9.37 4.57
CA GLN A 96 21.20 -9.04 4.28
C GLN A 96 22.03 -10.11 4.98
N PRO A 97 22.92 -10.85 4.29
CA PRO A 97 23.71 -11.86 4.94
C PRO A 97 24.45 -11.16 6.07
N ARG A 98 24.02 -11.47 7.30
CA ARG A 98 24.67 -10.99 8.50
C ARG A 98 26.01 -11.69 8.46
N PHE A 99 27.04 -11.02 7.95
CA PHE A 99 28.41 -11.49 8.07
C PHE A 99 28.65 -11.61 9.57
N GLN A 100 28.53 -12.84 10.09
CA GLN A 100 29.01 -13.18 11.40
C GLN A 100 30.53 -13.04 11.28
N SER A 101 31.07 -11.97 11.86
CA SER A 101 32.49 -11.93 12.16
C SER A 101 32.76 -13.11 13.10
N MET A 102 33.24 -14.22 12.54
CA MET A 102 33.93 -15.22 13.32
C MET A 102 35.21 -14.56 13.83
N SER A 103 35.35 -14.66 15.15
CA SER A 103 36.52 -14.46 16.01
C SER A 103 37.87 -14.47 15.32
#